data_AF-A0A1B5KSF1-F1
#
_entry.id   AF-A0A1B5KSF1-F1
#
_cell.length_a   1.000
_cell.length_b   1.000
_cell.length_c   1.000
_cell.angle_alpha   90.00
_cell.angle_beta   90.00
_cell.angle_gamma   90.00
#
_symmetry.space_group_name_H-M   'P 1'
#
loop_
_entity.id
_entity.type
_entity.pdbx_description
1 polymer ?
#
loop_
_entity_poly.entity_id
_entity_poly.type
_entity_poly.pdbx_seq_one_letter_code
_entity_poly.pdbx_strand_id
1 'polypeptide(L)'
;MPSIVLHHGQGTESTALRDGPAIQGGSIPTHPLGVKPLGNRYLSKGPNAKTNSGIWGLLPDEMLMLVLEQLDAGSLLSLGSTCKFLFAFCHSDELWKALFLL
;
A
#
# COMPACT_ATOMS: atom_id res chain seq x y z
N MET A 1 12.71 51.54 17.09
CA MET A 1 11.32 51.94 16.77
C MET A 1 10.57 50.69 16.31
N PRO A 2 9.49 50.27 17.00
CA PRO A 2 8.71 49.10 16.63
C PRO A 2 7.55 49.48 15.71
N SER A 3 7.22 48.63 14.73
CA SER A 3 5.89 48.62 14.12
C SER A 3 5.38 47.19 14.14
N ILE A 4 4.49 46.94 15.09
CA ILE A 4 3.59 45.81 15.13
C ILE A 4 2.45 46.10 14.15
N VAL A 5 2.14 45.14 13.27
CA VAL A 5 0.87 45.11 12.54
C VAL A 5 0.27 43.73 12.78
N LEU A 6 -0.72 43.69 13.68
CA LEU A 6 -1.70 42.63 13.77
C LEU A 6 -2.69 42.82 12.61
N HIS A 7 -3.02 41.76 11.86
CA HIS A 7 -4.43 41.41 11.65
C HIS A 7 -4.62 40.04 10.98
N HIS A 8 -5.54 39.30 11.61
CA HIS A 8 -6.50 38.34 11.06
C HIS A 8 -6.02 37.00 10.48
N GLY A 9 -6.38 35.94 11.20
CA GLY A 9 -6.28 34.57 10.73
C GLY A 9 -7.36 34.20 9.73
N GLN A 10 -7.13 33.07 9.08
CA GLN A 10 -8.15 32.17 8.57
C GLN A 10 -7.51 30.79 8.44
N GLY A 11 -8.09 29.81 9.15
CA GLY A 11 -7.97 28.42 8.74
C GLY A 11 -8.67 28.27 7.40
N THR A 12 -8.07 27.54 6.48
CA THR A 12 -8.73 27.15 5.24
C THR A 12 -8.97 25.66 5.26
N GLU A 13 -10.26 25.36 5.40
CA GLU A 13 -10.91 24.08 5.30
C GLU A 13 -10.66 23.36 3.96
N SER A 14 -10.72 22.03 4.07
CA SER A 14 -11.16 21.06 3.06
C SER A 14 -11.75 21.64 1.78
N THR A 15 -11.13 21.33 0.64
CA THR A 15 -11.79 21.43 -0.67
C THR A 15 -11.85 20.03 -1.30
N ALA A 16 -13.01 19.42 -1.13
CA ALA A 16 -13.41 18.22 -1.83
C ALA A 16 -13.77 18.53 -3.30
N LEU A 17 -13.64 17.49 -4.12
CA LEU A 17 -14.29 17.25 -5.42
C LEU A 17 -13.79 18.03 -6.65
N ARG A 18 -13.12 17.29 -7.54
CA ARG A 18 -13.37 17.39 -8.98
C ARG A 18 -13.84 16.03 -9.47
N ASP A 19 -15.16 15.89 -9.54
CA ASP A 19 -15.86 14.84 -10.26
C ASP A 19 -15.56 14.98 -11.76
N GLY A 20 -14.70 14.10 -12.28
CA GLY A 20 -14.70 13.77 -13.71
C GLY A 20 -15.83 12.77 -13.98
N PRO A 21 -16.42 12.75 -15.20
CA PRO A 21 -17.55 11.88 -15.48
C PRO A 21 -17.13 10.42 -15.27
N ALA A 22 -17.73 9.78 -14.28
CA ALA A 22 -17.59 8.35 -14.04
C ALA A 22 -18.27 7.63 -15.21
N ILE A 23 -17.46 7.21 -16.20
CA ILE A 23 -17.89 6.20 -17.16
C ILE A 23 -18.12 4.92 -16.36
N GLN A 24 -19.39 4.63 -16.07
CA GLN A 24 -19.84 3.38 -15.45
C GLN A 24 -19.73 2.25 -16.48
N GLY A 25 -18.50 1.87 -16.83
CA GLY A 25 -18.19 0.64 -17.55
C GLY A 25 -18.06 -0.49 -16.53
N GLY A 26 -18.84 -1.56 -16.71
CA GLY A 26 -18.96 -2.75 -15.84
C GLY A 26 -17.89 -2.89 -14.75
N SER A 27 -18.27 -2.64 -13.50
CA SER A 27 -17.35 -2.55 -12.37
C SER A 27 -16.69 -3.91 -12.11
N ILE A 28 -15.44 -4.07 -12.54
CA ILE A 28 -14.60 -5.19 -12.07
C ILE A 28 -14.55 -5.08 -10.55
N PRO A 29 -14.86 -6.15 -9.80
CA PRO A 29 -14.77 -6.15 -8.35
C PRO A 29 -13.39 -5.65 -7.92
N THR A 30 -13.37 -4.58 -7.12
CA THR A 30 -12.10 -4.08 -6.59
C THR A 30 -11.61 -5.06 -5.54
N HIS A 31 -10.32 -5.41 -5.61
CA HIS A 31 -9.72 -6.27 -4.59
C HIS A 31 -9.99 -5.69 -3.19
N PRO A 32 -10.31 -6.48 -2.16
CA PRO A 32 -10.68 -5.98 -0.83
C PRO A 32 -9.67 -4.99 -0.22
N LEU A 33 -8.39 -5.14 -0.56
CA LEU A 33 -7.28 -4.28 -0.12
C LEU A 33 -7.02 -3.07 -1.02
N GLY A 34 -7.84 -2.84 -2.05
CA GLY A 34 -7.65 -1.77 -3.04
C GLY A 34 -6.40 -1.93 -3.90
N VAL A 35 -5.77 -3.11 -3.90
CA VAL A 35 -4.58 -3.40 -4.73
C VAL A 35 -5.00 -3.73 -6.16
N LYS A 36 -4.11 -3.43 -7.10
CA LYS A 36 -4.28 -3.72 -8.53
C LYS A 36 -3.24 -4.74 -8.97
N PRO A 37 -3.50 -5.52 -10.04
CA PRO A 37 -2.51 -6.43 -10.61
C PRO A 37 -1.19 -5.70 -10.94
N LEU A 38 -0.07 -6.43 -10.85
CA LEU A 38 1.27 -5.88 -11.09
C LEU A 38 1.39 -5.17 -12.45
N GLY A 39 0.74 -5.71 -13.49
CA GLY A 39 0.75 -5.12 -14.84
C GLY A 39 0.22 -3.68 -14.90
N ASN A 40 -0.72 -3.31 -14.01
CA ASN A 40 -1.25 -1.96 -13.94
C ASN A 40 -0.19 -0.93 -13.48
N ARG A 41 0.91 -1.39 -12.89
CA ARG A 41 2.04 -0.53 -12.51
C ARG A 41 2.63 0.20 -13.72
N TYR A 42 2.63 -0.40 -14.91
CA TYR A 42 3.26 0.17 -16.10
C TYR A 42 2.59 1.48 -16.56
N LEU A 43 1.29 1.62 -16.33
CA LEU A 43 0.49 2.78 -16.74
C LEU A 43 0.12 3.69 -15.55
N SER A 44 0.47 3.29 -14.33
CA SER A 44 0.14 4.02 -13.12
C SER A 44 1.07 5.22 -12.93
N LYS A 45 0.49 6.41 -12.75
CA LYS A 45 1.20 7.61 -12.26
C LYS A 45 1.14 7.75 -10.72
N GLY A 46 0.44 6.85 -10.05
CA GLY A 46 0.24 6.87 -8.61
C GLY A 46 1.40 6.26 -7.81
N PRO A 47 1.39 6.43 -6.48
CA PRO A 47 2.43 5.90 -5.59
C PRO A 47 2.50 4.37 -5.65
N ASN A 48 3.72 3.83 -5.56
CA ASN A 48 3.97 2.40 -5.50
C ASN A 48 4.01 1.93 -4.04
N ALA A 49 3.17 0.98 -3.65
CA ALA A 49 3.14 0.46 -2.29
C ALA A 49 4.51 -0.06 -1.80
N LYS A 50 5.36 -0.54 -2.72
CA LYS A 50 6.72 -1.02 -2.41
C LYS A 50 7.63 0.08 -1.84
N THR A 51 7.36 1.36 -2.07
CA THR A 51 8.17 2.43 -1.45
C THR A 51 7.98 2.50 0.06
N ASN A 52 6.90 1.91 0.59
CA ASN A 52 6.53 1.98 1.99
C ASN A 52 6.92 0.70 2.76
N SER A 53 7.72 -0.19 2.17
CA SER A 53 8.20 -1.42 2.83
C SER A 53 9.56 -1.25 3.51
N GLY A 54 10.12 -0.03 3.55
CA GLY A 54 11.40 0.25 4.19
C GLY A 54 12.53 -0.55 3.54
N ILE A 55 13.39 -1.18 4.36
CA ILE A 55 14.54 -1.95 3.87
C ILE A 55 14.13 -3.16 3.02
N TRP A 56 12.94 -3.72 3.25
CA TRP A 56 12.39 -4.83 2.47
C TRP A 56 12.14 -4.44 1.00
N GLY A 57 11.96 -3.14 0.71
CA GLY A 57 11.79 -2.64 -0.64
C GLY A 57 13.03 -2.80 -1.53
N LEU A 58 14.20 -3.06 -0.95
CA LEU A 58 15.44 -3.33 -1.68
C LEU A 58 15.47 -4.74 -2.28
N LEU A 59 14.68 -5.68 -1.74
CA LEU A 59 14.65 -7.05 -2.23
C LEU A 59 13.74 -7.16 -3.47
N PRO A 60 14.15 -7.93 -4.50
CA PRO A 60 13.22 -8.43 -5.52
C PRO A 60 12.07 -9.22 -4.86
N ASP A 61 10.90 -9.21 -5.50
CA ASP A 61 9.67 -9.79 -4.92
C ASP A 61 9.86 -11.30 -4.64
N GLU A 62 10.60 -12.02 -5.48
CA GLU A 62 10.94 -13.45 -5.29
C GLU A 62 11.86 -13.67 -4.08
N MET A 63 12.86 -12.81 -3.90
CA MET A 63 13.79 -12.91 -2.76
C MET A 63 13.09 -12.58 -1.45
N LEU A 64 12.13 -11.64 -1.49
CA LEU A 64 11.28 -11.35 -0.35
C LEU A 64 10.47 -12.59 0.04
N MET A 65 9.81 -13.25 -0.92
CA MET A 65 9.03 -14.47 -0.66
C MET A 65 9.88 -15.58 -0.01
N LEU A 66 11.08 -15.84 -0.53
CA LEU A 66 12.00 -16.83 0.06
C LEU A 66 12.37 -16.51 1.51
N VAL A 67 12.53 -15.22 1.86
CA VAL A 67 12.79 -14.83 3.25
C VAL A 67 11.55 -15.03 4.12
N LEU A 68 10.36 -14.72 3.61
CA LEU A 68 9.11 -14.88 4.34
C LEU A 68 8.78 -16.35 4.63
N GLU A 69 9.12 -17.26 3.71
CA GLU A 69 8.96 -18.71 3.90
C GLU A 69 9.78 -19.28 5.08
N GLN A 70 10.83 -18.58 5.50
CA GLN A 70 11.65 -19.00 6.64
C GLN A 70 11.11 -18.48 8.00
N LEU A 71 10.07 -17.65 8.00
CA LEU A 71 9.50 -17.06 9.21
C LEU A 71 8.33 -17.90 9.73
N ASP A 72 8.17 -17.92 11.05
CA ASP A 72 6.99 -18.51 11.68
C ASP A 72 5.74 -17.64 11.49
N ALA A 73 4.57 -18.24 11.68
CA ALA A 73 3.28 -17.59 11.52
C ALA A 73 3.13 -16.30 12.35
N GLY A 74 3.65 -16.27 13.59
CA GLY A 74 3.56 -15.11 14.47
C GLY A 74 4.41 -13.94 13.95
N SER A 75 5.63 -14.24 13.50
CA SER A 75 6.51 -13.28 12.83
C SER A 75 5.89 -12.72 11.56
N LEU A 76 5.25 -13.56 10.75
CA LEU A 76 4.55 -13.15 9.52
C LEU A 76 3.35 -12.24 9.79
N LEU A 77 2.53 -12.56 10.80
CA LEU A 77 1.43 -11.69 11.21
C LEU A 77 1.94 -10.31 11.66
N SER A 78 3.00 -10.30 12.47
CA SER A 78 3.60 -9.08 12.98
C SER A 78 4.18 -8.24 11.83
N LEU A 79 4.91 -8.85 10.91
CA LEU A 79 5.49 -8.19 9.75
C LEU A 79 4.42 -7.67 8.78
N GLY A 80 3.40 -8.48 8.47
CA GLY A 80 2.28 -8.11 7.62
C GLY A 80 1.46 -6.94 8.17
N SER A 81 1.43 -6.76 9.49
CA SER A 81 0.74 -5.64 10.14
C SER A 81 1.44 -4.28 9.95
N THR A 82 2.69 -4.26 9.48
CA THR A 82 3.50 -3.03 9.40
C THR A 82 3.12 -2.14 8.21
N CYS A 83 2.81 -2.72 7.06
CA CYS A 83 2.42 -1.95 5.87
C CYS A 83 1.61 -2.78 4.87
N LYS A 84 0.85 -2.10 3.99
CA LYS A 84 -0.02 -2.74 2.99
C LYS A 84 0.73 -3.61 1.98
N PHE A 85 1.99 -3.26 1.67
CA PHE A 85 2.80 -4.06 0.76
C PHE A 85 3.15 -5.41 1.39
N LEU A 86 3.70 -5.40 2.60
CA LEU A 86 4.06 -6.62 3.33
C LEU A 86 2.83 -7.43 3.73
N PHE A 87 1.72 -6.76 4.08
CA PHE A 87 0.45 -7.41 4.33
C PHE A 87 0.03 -8.35 3.19
N ALA A 88 0.14 -7.89 1.93
CA ALA A 88 -0.27 -8.67 0.76
C ALA A 88 0.60 -9.92 0.56
N PHE A 89 1.91 -9.83 0.81
CA PHE A 89 2.81 -10.99 0.74
C PHE A 89 2.54 -11.98 1.87
N CYS A 90 2.39 -11.48 3.11
CA CYS A 90 2.16 -12.31 4.29
C CYS A 90 0.76 -12.96 4.33
N HIS A 91 -0.17 -12.52 3.49
CA HIS A 91 -1.50 -13.13 3.32
C HIS A 91 -1.64 -13.93 2.02
N SER A 92 -0.54 -14.18 1.30
CA SER A 92 -0.60 -15.00 0.08
C SER A 92 -0.85 -16.47 0.41
N ASP A 93 -1.81 -17.09 -0.26
CA ASP A 93 -2.12 -18.51 -0.04
C ASP A 93 -0.91 -19.41 -0.31
N GLU A 94 -0.07 -19.04 -1.28
CA GLU A 94 1.12 -19.82 -1.63
C GLU A 94 2.13 -19.91 -0.47
N LEU A 95 2.36 -18.79 0.24
CA LEU A 95 3.21 -18.77 1.43
C LEU A 95 2.68 -19.71 2.51
N TRP A 96 1.38 -19.64 2.81
CA TRP A 96 0.77 -20.45 3.85
C TRP A 96 0.72 -21.93 3.49
N LYS A 97 0.56 -22.27 2.21
CA LYS A 97 0.68 -23.65 1.73
C LYS A 97 2.11 -24.16 1.87
N ALA A 98 3.11 -23.35 1.53
CA ALA A 98 4.51 -23.72 1.69
C ALA A 98 4.89 -24.01 3.15
N LEU A 99 4.31 -23.28 4.11
CA LEU A 99 4.58 -23.47 5.54
C LEU A 99 3.92 -24.70 6.17
N PHE A 100 2.76 -25.13 5.66
CA PHE A 100 1.90 -26.09 6.37
C PHE A 100 1.45 -27.31 5.57
N LEU A 101 1.64 -27.31 4.24
CA LEU A 101 1.23 -28.43 3.36
C LEU A 101 2.42 -29.18 2.74
N LEU A 102 3.65 -28.72 3.00
CA LEU A 102 4.89 -29.47 2.75
C LEU A 102 5.19 -30.37 3.96
#